data_AF-A0A0N5CZ41-F1
#
_entry.id   AF-A0A0N5CZ41-F1
#
_cell.length_a   1.000
_cell.length_b   1.000
_cell.length_c   1.000
_cell.angle_alpha   90.00
_cell.angle_beta   90.00
_cell.angle_gamma   90.00
#
_symmetry.space_group_name_H-M   'P 1'
#
loop_
_entity.id
_entity.type
_entity.pdbx_description
1 polymer ?
#
loop_
_entity_poly.entity_id
_entity_poly.type
_entity_poly.pdbx_seq_one_letter_code
_entity_poly.pdbx_strand_id
1 'polypeptide(L)'
;MESVEKAIANAVKYRKFNSLITETFDVARGQAKEALKRNKTPFPVVVKDCYMIKRMRTTCASRNLSNFVSPYTASVISKLVEEGGCIIGKGNMDEFCMGTSSSTGYFGPVKNGISDETNLENDWRISGGSSGGCAVAVQLGISSVSIGSDTGGSSRNPAAFTGLFGFKPSYGILSRHGLVPLVNSLDCPSIIANTAQDCNFLLRVMQGRDKFDSTCFDAPSSCFMWNKPVGGLVVGIPKEYYNETLSPECWHAWNEAAKSLIMLGCKIKEVSMPFTSYSIICYHILAEADITSNMARYDGVEFGYRSNSEKSVTTLYSETRSDSLNEIVRRRILAGNYFLMKRLSYLVYLSSHMFRPHVFCSHYDKYFGQALRVRRLIKMDFDRVFQENGCDILLTPVTSGIPPLYSELNDADSYKRERADDFYTQPCNMAGVPAISVPFMKTEDGFPVGVQIIADYLKDGLVLDVAQKLNEYCGILKCKSVIDTK
;
A
#
# COMPACT_ATOMS: atom_id res chain seq x y z
N MET A 1 11.14 26.47 -5.11
CA MET A 1 12.53 26.30 -4.63
C MET A 1 12.59 26.27 -3.12
N GLU A 2 12.02 27.27 -2.43
CA GLU A 2 11.98 27.31 -0.95
C GLU A 2 11.34 26.05 -0.32
N SER A 3 10.22 25.57 -0.88
CA SER A 3 9.55 24.32 -0.46
C SER A 3 10.49 23.11 -0.49
N VAL A 4 11.35 23.02 -1.52
CA VAL A 4 12.31 21.93 -1.69
C VAL A 4 13.47 22.04 -0.69
N GLU A 5 14.02 23.23 -0.46
CA GLU A 5 15.07 23.40 0.54
C GLU A 5 14.56 23.14 1.97
N LYS A 6 13.33 23.57 2.28
CA LYS A 6 12.69 23.26 3.57
C LYS A 6 12.51 21.75 3.76
N ALA A 7 12.08 21.05 2.72
CA ALA A 7 11.96 19.59 2.73
C ALA A 7 13.31 18.90 2.95
N ILE A 8 14.39 19.37 2.29
CA ILE A 8 15.75 18.86 2.51
C ILE A 8 16.21 19.12 3.95
N ALA A 9 15.98 20.31 4.50
CA ALA A 9 16.32 20.62 5.88
C ALA A 9 15.58 19.70 6.88
N ASN A 10 14.29 19.45 6.64
CA ASN A 10 13.50 18.50 7.42
C ASN A 10 14.06 17.07 7.28
N ALA A 11 14.45 16.65 6.06
CA ALA A 11 15.05 15.34 5.84
C ALA A 11 16.29 15.14 6.73
N VAL A 12 17.18 16.13 6.78
CA VAL A 12 18.39 16.11 7.61
C VAL A 12 18.04 16.09 9.10
N LYS A 13 17.12 16.96 9.54
CA LYS A 13 16.69 17.05 10.94
C LYS A 13 16.11 15.73 11.46
N TYR A 14 15.33 15.04 10.64
CA TYR A 14 14.55 13.87 11.03
C TYR A 14 15.15 12.53 10.59
N ARG A 15 16.44 12.48 10.21
CA ARG A 15 17.12 11.24 9.81
C ARG A 15 16.96 10.08 10.79
N LYS A 16 16.90 10.36 12.10
CA LYS A 16 16.71 9.35 13.17
C LYS A 16 15.41 8.55 13.08
N PHE A 17 14.41 9.05 12.34
CA PHE A 17 13.17 8.33 12.05
C PHE A 17 13.30 7.34 10.88
N ASN A 18 14.43 7.38 10.17
CA ASN A 18 14.81 6.43 9.11
C ASN A 18 13.76 6.28 7.99
N SER A 19 13.13 7.39 7.61
CA SER A 19 12.09 7.41 6.58
C SER A 19 12.63 7.30 5.15
N LEU A 20 13.92 7.56 4.91
CA LEU A 20 14.57 7.51 3.60
C LEU A 20 15.74 6.52 3.60
N ILE A 21 15.83 5.68 2.56
CA ILE A 21 16.98 4.80 2.30
C ILE A 21 18.06 5.55 1.52
N THR A 22 17.66 6.31 0.49
CA THR A 22 18.58 7.05 -0.37
C THR A 22 18.15 8.50 -0.42
N GLU A 23 19.01 9.41 0.05
CA GLU A 23 18.80 10.86 -0.05
C GLU A 23 19.26 11.36 -1.43
N THR A 24 18.46 12.20 -2.09
CA THR A 24 18.70 12.65 -3.47
C THR A 24 18.67 14.17 -3.59
N PHE A 25 19.16 14.88 -2.56
CA PHE A 25 19.01 16.33 -2.41
C PHE A 25 19.50 17.15 -3.61
N ASP A 26 20.67 16.81 -4.16
CA ASP A 26 21.20 17.53 -5.33
C ASP A 26 20.38 17.28 -6.60
N VAL A 27 19.83 16.07 -6.73
CA VAL A 27 18.90 15.75 -7.82
C VAL A 27 17.61 16.54 -7.65
N ALA A 28 17.05 16.62 -6.43
CA ALA A 28 15.88 17.44 -6.13
C ALA A 28 16.10 18.91 -6.47
N ARG A 29 17.26 19.49 -6.14
CA ARG A 29 17.62 20.87 -6.51
C ARG A 29 17.71 21.07 -8.01
N GLY A 30 18.32 20.11 -8.73
CA GLY A 30 18.37 20.11 -10.19
C GLY A 30 16.98 20.07 -10.80
N GLN A 31 16.14 19.13 -10.35
CA GLN A 31 14.74 19.00 -10.79
C GLN A 31 13.94 20.27 -10.52
N ALA A 32 14.15 20.93 -9.37
CA ALA A 32 13.49 22.19 -9.05
C ALA A 32 13.85 23.32 -10.02
N LYS A 33 15.14 23.44 -10.38
CA LYS A 33 15.61 24.42 -11.38
C LYS A 33 15.00 24.13 -12.75
N GLU A 34 14.97 22.86 -13.18
CA GLU A 34 14.38 22.46 -14.46
C GLU A 34 12.85 22.60 -14.50
N ALA A 35 12.16 22.40 -13.38
CA ALA A 35 10.73 22.67 -13.27
C ALA A 35 10.43 24.17 -13.47
N LEU A 36 11.18 25.05 -12.82
CA LEU A 36 11.03 26.50 -12.97
C LEU A 36 11.28 26.95 -14.42
N LYS A 37 12.31 26.41 -15.09
CA LYS A 37 12.56 26.69 -16.52
C LYS A 37 11.40 26.30 -17.44
N ARG A 38 10.60 25.30 -17.03
CA ARG A 38 9.41 24.84 -17.76
C ARG A 38 8.11 25.50 -17.30
N ASN A 39 8.20 26.56 -16.49
CA ASN A 39 7.04 27.23 -15.86
C ASN A 39 6.17 26.27 -15.02
N LYS A 40 6.80 25.30 -14.35
CA LYS A 40 6.15 24.40 -13.38
C LYS A 40 6.55 24.78 -11.97
N THR A 41 5.59 24.72 -11.03
CA THR A 41 5.84 24.96 -9.61
C THR A 41 6.53 23.74 -8.99
N PRO A 42 7.77 23.84 -8.48
CA PRO A 42 8.46 22.71 -7.87
C PRO A 42 7.84 22.30 -6.54
N PHE A 43 7.58 21.00 -6.35
CA PHE A 43 7.09 20.45 -5.08
C PHE A 43 7.91 19.23 -4.62
N PRO A 44 8.23 19.11 -3.32
CA PRO A 44 9.04 18.02 -2.81
C PRO A 44 8.23 16.72 -2.73
N VAL A 45 8.78 15.63 -3.27
CA VAL A 45 8.18 14.30 -3.26
C VAL A 45 9.16 13.24 -2.77
N VAL A 46 8.64 12.28 -2.00
CA VAL A 46 9.34 11.03 -1.67
C VAL A 46 8.72 9.89 -2.46
N VAL A 47 9.57 9.00 -2.98
CA VAL A 47 9.14 7.88 -3.82
C VAL A 47 9.57 6.58 -3.13
N LYS A 48 8.66 5.66 -2.87
CA LYS A 48 8.96 4.36 -2.25
C LYS A 48 10.10 3.64 -2.98
N ASP A 49 10.97 2.95 -2.24
CA ASP A 49 12.17 2.33 -2.81
C ASP A 49 11.94 1.03 -3.62
N CYS A 50 10.69 0.81 -4.06
CA CYS A 50 10.30 -0.18 -5.06
C CYS A 50 10.04 0.42 -6.45
N TYR A 51 10.19 1.74 -6.63
CA TYR A 51 10.10 2.38 -7.94
C TYR A 51 11.47 2.61 -8.55
N MET A 52 11.64 2.17 -9.79
CA MET A 52 12.82 2.42 -10.61
C MET A 52 12.95 3.90 -10.94
N ILE A 53 14.13 4.47 -10.71
CA ILE A 53 14.45 5.85 -11.10
C ILE A 53 15.84 5.85 -11.69
N LYS A 54 15.95 6.20 -12.97
CA LYS A 54 17.19 6.03 -13.75
C LYS A 54 18.39 6.64 -13.03
N ARG A 55 19.48 5.86 -12.92
CA ARG A 55 20.74 6.23 -12.24
C ARG A 55 20.62 6.45 -10.72
N MET A 56 19.49 6.10 -10.11
CA MET A 56 19.35 6.04 -8.65
C MET A 56 19.33 4.59 -8.17
N ARG A 57 19.68 4.39 -6.90
CA ARG A 57 19.50 3.09 -6.25
C ARG A 57 18.02 2.77 -6.08
N THR A 58 17.67 1.50 -6.31
CA THR A 58 16.35 0.95 -6.01
C THR A 58 16.57 -0.38 -5.31
N THR A 59 16.41 -0.40 -3.99
CA THR A 59 16.85 -1.51 -3.16
C THR A 59 15.72 -2.38 -2.62
N CYS A 60 14.47 -1.91 -2.71
CA CYS A 60 13.31 -2.56 -2.09
C CYS A 60 13.51 -2.88 -0.61
N ALA A 61 14.30 -2.06 0.09
CA ALA A 61 14.75 -2.31 1.46
C ALA A 61 15.41 -3.69 1.68
N SER A 62 16.02 -4.26 0.64
CA SER A 62 16.63 -5.59 0.65
C SER A 62 18.14 -5.51 0.54
N ARG A 63 18.84 -6.45 1.21
CA ARG A 63 20.27 -6.68 0.95
C ARG A 63 20.49 -7.11 -0.50
N ASN A 64 19.55 -7.85 -1.09
CA ASN A 64 19.65 -8.39 -2.45
C ASN A 64 19.82 -7.28 -3.50
N LEU A 65 19.12 -6.15 -3.35
CA LEU A 65 19.21 -5.03 -4.29
C LEU A 65 19.94 -3.82 -3.70
N SER A 66 20.68 -4.01 -2.60
CA SER A 66 21.30 -2.91 -1.85
C SER A 66 22.21 -2.01 -2.71
N ASN A 67 22.85 -2.54 -3.74
CA ASN A 67 23.71 -1.81 -4.69
C ASN A 67 23.10 -1.66 -6.10
N PHE A 68 21.84 -2.06 -6.30
CA PHE A 68 21.21 -2.02 -7.62
C PHE A 68 20.89 -0.59 -8.06
N VAL A 69 21.42 -0.18 -9.23
CA VAL A 69 21.16 1.13 -9.84
C VAL A 69 20.20 0.95 -11.02
N SER A 70 19.06 1.63 -10.97
CA SER A 70 18.01 1.44 -11.98
C SER A 70 18.44 1.95 -13.36
N PRO A 71 18.23 1.15 -14.42
CA PRO A 71 18.57 1.54 -15.80
C PRO A 71 17.54 2.49 -16.45
N TYR A 72 16.32 2.53 -15.93
CA TYR A 72 15.21 3.36 -16.43
C TYR A 72 14.39 3.95 -15.26
N THR A 73 13.48 4.87 -15.60
CA THR A 73 12.56 5.50 -14.65
C THR A 73 11.15 4.94 -14.86
N ALA A 74 10.47 4.63 -13.77
CA ALA A 74 9.07 4.22 -13.76
C ALA A 74 8.17 5.26 -14.43
N SER A 75 7.11 4.81 -15.11
CA SER A 75 6.28 5.70 -15.94
C SER A 75 5.57 6.77 -15.10
N VAL A 76 5.00 6.37 -13.97
CA VAL A 76 4.33 7.30 -13.03
C VAL A 76 5.29 8.34 -12.46
N ILE A 77 6.54 7.96 -12.19
CA ILE A 77 7.57 8.87 -11.66
C ILE A 77 8.07 9.83 -12.75
N SER A 78 8.16 9.38 -13.99
CA SER A 78 8.53 10.25 -15.12
C SER A 78 7.51 11.38 -15.30
N LYS A 79 6.21 11.05 -15.33
CA LYS A 79 5.11 12.02 -15.39
C LYS A 79 5.13 12.99 -14.20
N LEU A 80 5.44 12.48 -13.02
CA LEU A 80 5.52 13.28 -11.80
C LEU A 80 6.63 14.34 -11.84
N VAL A 81 7.84 13.94 -12.27
CA VAL A 81 8.97 14.87 -12.45
C VAL A 81 8.69 15.85 -13.57
N GLU A 82 7.97 15.44 -14.61
CA GLU A 82 7.53 16.32 -15.69
C GLU A 82 6.62 17.45 -15.20
N GLU A 83 5.77 17.18 -14.20
CA GLU A 83 4.88 18.17 -13.60
C GLU A 83 5.54 19.01 -12.47
N GLY A 84 6.84 18.83 -12.22
CA GLY A 84 7.59 19.62 -11.23
C GLY A 84 7.86 18.90 -9.90
N GLY A 85 7.59 17.60 -9.82
CA GLY A 85 7.98 16.77 -8.67
C GLY A 85 9.50 16.72 -8.50
N CYS A 86 9.97 17.09 -7.31
CA CYS A 86 11.37 17.11 -6.93
C CYS A 86 11.65 16.00 -5.91
N ILE A 87 12.38 14.97 -6.32
CA ILE A 87 12.57 13.74 -5.56
C ILE A 87 13.59 14.00 -4.44
N ILE A 88 13.10 14.08 -3.20
CA ILE A 88 13.91 14.33 -2.00
C ILE A 88 14.71 13.08 -1.61
N GLY A 89 14.09 11.91 -1.80
CA GLY A 89 14.75 10.63 -1.57
C GLY A 89 13.85 9.43 -1.88
N LYS A 90 14.43 8.25 -1.72
CA LYS A 90 13.76 6.96 -1.81
C LYS A 90 13.24 6.54 -0.43
N GLY A 91 11.93 6.42 -0.28
CA GLY A 91 11.27 6.11 0.98
C GLY A 91 11.52 4.68 1.45
N ASN A 92 11.85 4.53 2.73
CA ASN A 92 12.06 3.24 3.39
C ASN A 92 10.73 2.44 3.50
N MET A 93 10.85 1.11 3.60
CA MET A 93 9.75 0.16 3.42
C MET A 93 10.07 -1.20 4.03
N ASP A 94 9.06 -2.06 4.18
CA ASP A 94 9.31 -3.50 4.39
C ASP A 94 10.00 -4.11 3.16
N GLU A 95 10.85 -5.12 3.39
CA GLU A 95 11.61 -5.78 2.33
C GLU A 95 10.68 -6.30 1.21
N PHE A 96 10.92 -5.88 -0.03
CA PHE A 96 10.09 -6.21 -1.20
C PHE A 96 8.58 -5.97 -1.01
N CYS A 97 8.21 -4.94 -0.22
CA CYS A 97 6.82 -4.61 0.12
C CYS A 97 6.11 -5.63 1.03
N MET A 98 6.83 -6.59 1.63
CA MET A 98 6.25 -7.69 2.41
C MET A 98 6.27 -7.38 3.91
N GLY A 99 5.21 -6.72 4.39
CA GLY A 99 5.00 -6.46 5.81
C GLY A 99 3.99 -5.33 6.06
N THR A 100 3.60 -5.17 7.33
CA THR A 100 2.60 -4.19 7.79
C THR A 100 3.17 -3.17 8.77
N SER A 101 4.49 -3.15 9.01
CA SER A 101 5.12 -2.29 10.02
C SER A 101 6.25 -1.40 9.52
N SER A 102 6.89 -1.74 8.39
CA SER A 102 8.17 -1.15 7.93
C SER A 102 9.31 -1.30 8.94
N SER A 103 9.30 -2.37 9.74
CA SER A 103 10.29 -2.58 10.82
C SER A 103 11.40 -3.57 10.48
N THR A 104 11.23 -4.42 9.46
CA THR A 104 12.11 -5.58 9.20
C THR A 104 12.98 -5.43 7.94
N GLY A 105 12.98 -4.24 7.32
CA GLY A 105 13.80 -3.93 6.16
C GLY A 105 15.31 -3.92 6.49
N TYR A 106 16.13 -4.23 5.49
CA TYR A 106 17.60 -4.33 5.63
C TYR A 106 18.27 -3.03 6.11
N PHE A 107 17.70 -1.88 5.77
CA PHE A 107 18.21 -0.56 6.15
C PHE A 107 17.70 -0.08 7.52
N GLY A 108 17.13 -0.99 8.31
CA GLY A 108 16.58 -0.70 9.63
C GLY A 108 15.12 -0.22 9.60
N PRO A 109 14.49 -0.15 10.78
CA PRO A 109 13.08 0.14 10.92
C PRO A 109 12.75 1.60 10.63
N VAL A 110 11.55 1.85 10.12
CA VAL A 110 10.96 3.18 10.07
C VAL A 110 10.26 3.47 11.40
N LYS A 111 10.52 4.66 11.96
CA LYS A 111 9.92 5.10 13.22
C LYS A 111 8.84 6.14 12.93
N ASN A 112 7.65 6.00 13.53
CA ASN A 112 6.55 6.94 13.31
C ASN A 112 6.89 8.32 13.90
N GLY A 113 6.57 9.40 13.20
CA GLY A 113 6.86 10.77 13.60
C GLY A 113 6.17 11.23 14.89
N ILE A 114 5.14 10.51 15.36
CA ILE A 114 4.50 10.75 16.67
C ILE A 114 5.29 10.17 17.85
N SER A 115 6.33 9.38 17.59
CA SER A 115 7.11 8.73 18.64
C SER A 115 7.94 9.75 19.42
N ASP A 116 8.17 9.47 20.70
CA ASP A 116 9.08 10.27 21.53
C ASP A 116 10.50 10.21 20.97
N GLU A 117 10.98 11.37 20.52
CA GLU A 117 12.31 11.58 19.96
C GLU A 117 13.46 11.18 20.89
N THR A 118 13.22 11.12 22.20
CA THR A 118 14.21 10.75 23.22
C THR A 118 14.33 9.24 23.44
N ASN A 119 13.34 8.45 23.01
CA ASN A 119 13.30 6.99 23.23
C ASN A 119 13.42 6.15 21.94
N LEU A 120 13.62 6.80 20.78
CA LEU A 120 13.62 6.15 19.46
C LEU A 120 14.60 4.97 19.32
N GLU A 121 15.66 4.90 20.12
CA GLU A 121 16.64 3.79 20.06
C GLU A 121 16.18 2.54 20.82
N ASN A 122 15.22 2.67 21.74
CA ASN A 122 14.72 1.55 22.54
C ASN A 122 13.34 1.09 22.07
N ASP A 123 12.40 2.03 21.94
CA ASP A 123 11.03 1.72 21.57
C ASP A 123 10.37 2.91 20.87
N TRP A 124 9.55 2.63 19.87
CA TRP A 124 8.88 3.62 19.03
C TRP A 124 7.54 3.09 18.55
N ARG A 125 6.64 3.98 18.13
CA ARG A 125 5.40 3.58 17.48
C ARG A 125 5.70 3.21 16.02
N ILE A 126 5.14 2.11 15.53
CA ILE A 126 5.36 1.70 14.13
C ILE A 126 4.72 2.69 13.16
N SER A 127 5.30 2.82 11.97
CA SER A 127 4.74 3.68 10.91
C SER A 127 3.62 3.00 10.13
N GLY A 128 3.38 1.71 10.35
CA GLY A 128 2.65 0.85 9.43
C GLY A 128 3.51 0.47 8.22
N GLY A 129 2.98 -0.37 7.36
CA GLY A 129 3.73 -0.92 6.24
C GLY A 129 2.86 -1.33 5.05
N SER A 130 3.46 -1.54 3.89
CA SER A 130 4.91 -1.47 3.64
C SER A 130 5.43 -0.11 3.16
N SER A 131 4.59 0.94 3.11
CA SER A 131 5.01 2.29 2.67
C SER A 131 5.27 3.24 3.85
N GLY A 132 5.79 2.73 4.97
CA GLY A 132 5.99 3.50 6.21
C GLY A 132 6.88 4.72 6.04
N GLY A 133 8.01 4.59 5.33
CA GLY A 133 8.93 5.72 5.11
C GLY A 133 8.29 6.84 4.28
N CYS A 134 7.41 6.50 3.34
CA CYS A 134 6.65 7.48 2.56
C CYS A 134 5.65 8.25 3.45
N ALA A 135 4.94 7.54 4.32
CA ALA A 135 3.99 8.14 5.26
C ALA A 135 4.70 9.08 6.26
N VAL A 136 5.76 8.60 6.90
CA VAL A 136 6.55 9.41 7.86
C VAL A 136 7.21 10.61 7.19
N ALA A 137 7.66 10.47 5.93
CA ALA A 137 8.22 11.60 5.19
C ALA A 137 7.19 12.72 4.96
N VAL A 138 5.93 12.39 4.69
CA VAL A 138 4.86 13.41 4.57
C VAL A 138 4.51 13.98 5.96
N GLN A 139 4.39 13.11 6.96
CA GLN A 139 4.07 13.47 8.35
C GLN A 139 5.05 14.49 8.95
N LEU A 140 6.35 14.32 8.67
CA LEU A 140 7.43 15.19 9.17
C LEU A 140 7.78 16.36 8.23
N GLY A 141 7.02 16.54 7.13
CA GLY A 141 7.26 17.59 6.16
C GLY A 141 8.58 17.46 5.38
N ILE A 142 9.12 16.24 5.29
CA ILE A 142 10.25 15.88 4.41
C ILE A 142 9.79 15.85 2.94
N SER A 143 8.49 15.66 2.72
CA SER A 143 7.84 15.83 1.42
C SER A 143 6.44 16.38 1.61
N SER A 144 5.89 17.00 0.57
CA SER A 144 4.49 17.46 0.59
C SER A 144 3.53 16.31 0.26
N VAL A 145 4.01 15.36 -0.54
CA VAL A 145 3.31 14.17 -1.01
C VAL A 145 4.32 13.04 -1.19
N SER A 146 3.85 11.79 -1.19
CA SER A 146 4.69 10.65 -1.53
C SER A 146 3.97 9.61 -2.39
N ILE A 147 4.76 8.86 -3.15
CA ILE A 147 4.29 7.76 -3.98
C ILE A 147 4.62 6.44 -3.27
N GLY A 148 3.57 5.77 -2.80
CA GLY A 148 3.63 4.45 -2.18
C GLY A 148 3.29 3.33 -3.17
N SER A 149 3.18 2.11 -2.65
CA SER A 149 2.46 1.03 -3.32
C SER A 149 1.45 0.42 -2.35
N ASP A 150 0.38 -0.17 -2.88
CA ASP A 150 -0.67 -0.80 -2.09
C ASP A 150 -1.10 -2.12 -2.74
N THR A 151 -0.71 -3.22 -2.10
CA THR A 151 -0.99 -4.60 -2.55
C THR A 151 -2.04 -5.29 -1.67
N GLY A 152 -2.10 -4.90 -0.39
CA GLY A 152 -3.11 -5.37 0.58
C GLY A 152 -3.55 -4.32 1.60
N GLY A 153 -3.20 -3.05 1.41
CA GLY A 153 -3.33 -2.00 2.45
C GLY A 153 -2.09 -1.12 2.61
N SER A 154 -1.03 -1.41 1.85
CA SER A 154 0.33 -0.95 2.12
C SER A 154 0.58 0.55 2.02
N SER A 155 -0.42 1.37 1.67
CA SER A 155 -0.39 2.83 1.82
C SER A 155 -1.51 3.38 2.71
N ARG A 156 -2.67 2.70 2.73
CA ARG A 156 -3.80 3.07 3.60
C ARG A 156 -3.48 2.86 5.09
N ASN A 157 -2.84 1.74 5.43
CA ASN A 157 -2.41 1.42 6.79
C ASN A 157 -1.37 2.42 7.32
N PRO A 158 -0.25 2.67 6.62
CA PRO A 158 0.68 3.73 7.03
C PRO A 158 0.05 5.11 7.14
N ALA A 159 -0.86 5.47 6.22
CA ALA A 159 -1.52 6.77 6.27
C ALA A 159 -2.44 6.91 7.49
N ALA A 160 -3.20 5.86 7.85
CA ALA A 160 -4.00 5.86 9.09
C ALA A 160 -3.12 6.06 10.33
N PHE A 161 -2.02 5.32 10.43
CA PHE A 161 -1.10 5.41 11.57
C PHE A 161 -0.31 6.72 11.65
N THR A 162 -0.25 7.49 10.57
CA THR A 162 0.47 8.78 10.53
C THR A 162 -0.47 9.99 10.47
N GLY A 163 -1.78 9.77 10.45
CA GLY A 163 -2.78 10.84 10.37
C GLY A 163 -2.79 11.55 9.02
N LEU A 164 -2.63 10.79 7.92
CA LEU A 164 -2.55 11.28 6.55
C LEU A 164 -3.63 10.66 5.67
N PHE A 165 -3.83 11.25 4.49
CA PHE A 165 -4.62 10.62 3.44
C PHE A 165 -3.77 9.56 2.73
N GLY A 166 -4.29 8.34 2.65
CA GLY A 166 -3.65 7.24 1.92
C GLY A 166 -4.59 6.71 0.84
N PHE A 167 -4.31 7.03 -0.41
CA PHE A 167 -5.21 6.75 -1.53
C PHE A 167 -4.66 5.62 -2.41
N LYS A 168 -5.47 4.56 -2.53
CA LYS A 168 -5.29 3.48 -3.51
C LYS A 168 -6.31 3.66 -4.64
N PRO A 169 -5.88 4.04 -5.85
CA PRO A 169 -6.75 4.12 -7.02
C PRO A 169 -7.33 2.76 -7.44
N SER A 170 -8.29 2.78 -8.35
CA SER A 170 -8.76 1.59 -9.04
C SER A 170 -7.60 0.90 -9.78
N TYR A 171 -7.58 -0.43 -9.75
CA TYR A 171 -6.54 -1.21 -10.43
C TYR A 171 -6.55 -0.92 -11.93
N GLY A 172 -5.37 -0.63 -12.49
CA GLY A 172 -5.16 -0.35 -13.92
C GLY A 172 -5.20 1.14 -14.33
N ILE A 173 -5.55 2.07 -13.43
CA ILE A 173 -5.49 3.51 -13.74
C ILE A 173 -4.05 4.02 -13.77
N LEU A 174 -3.21 3.56 -12.84
CA LEU A 174 -1.81 3.94 -12.76
C LEU A 174 -0.93 2.80 -13.25
N SER A 175 0.03 3.13 -14.12
CA SER A 175 0.98 2.15 -14.66
C SER A 175 1.86 1.55 -13.58
N ARG A 176 2.05 0.23 -13.66
CA ARG A 176 2.97 -0.55 -12.84
C ARG A 176 4.36 -0.67 -13.48
N HIS A 177 4.59 -0.08 -14.65
CA HIS A 177 5.91 -0.10 -15.28
C HIS A 177 6.95 0.61 -14.40
N GLY A 178 8.00 -0.13 -14.04
CA GLY A 178 9.05 0.31 -13.12
C GLY A 178 8.68 0.24 -11.64
N LEU A 179 7.52 -0.28 -11.28
CA LEU A 179 7.25 -0.79 -9.92
C LEU A 179 7.78 -2.22 -9.83
N VAL A 180 8.65 -2.50 -8.85
CA VAL A 180 9.08 -3.87 -8.56
C VAL A 180 7.87 -4.69 -8.11
N PRO A 181 7.49 -5.76 -8.84
CA PRO A 181 6.24 -6.46 -8.61
C PRO A 181 6.30 -7.32 -7.34
N LEU A 182 5.25 -7.24 -6.53
CA LEU A 182 4.95 -8.16 -5.45
C LEU A 182 3.87 -9.14 -5.92
N VAL A 183 2.64 -8.66 -6.17
CA VAL A 183 1.52 -9.45 -6.71
C VAL A 183 0.95 -8.75 -7.92
N ASN A 184 1.18 -9.30 -9.12
CA ASN A 184 0.88 -8.62 -10.37
C ASN A 184 -0.60 -8.24 -10.51
N SER A 185 -1.48 -9.06 -9.96
CA SER A 185 -2.94 -8.87 -10.05
C SER A 185 -3.54 -7.99 -8.95
N LEU A 186 -2.73 -7.47 -8.02
CA LEU A 186 -3.18 -6.67 -6.87
C LEU A 186 -2.38 -5.38 -6.66
N ASP A 187 -1.12 -5.34 -7.11
CA ASP A 187 -0.23 -4.19 -6.94
C ASP A 187 -0.83 -2.93 -7.59
N CYS A 188 -1.03 -1.89 -6.78
CA CYS A 188 -1.44 -0.58 -7.26
C CYS A 188 -0.41 0.47 -6.82
N PRO A 189 0.10 1.31 -7.74
CA PRO A 189 0.70 2.57 -7.34
C PRO A 189 -0.31 3.39 -6.53
N SER A 190 0.14 4.00 -5.45
CA SER A 190 -0.71 4.68 -4.48
C SER A 190 -0.09 5.99 -4.05
N ILE A 191 -0.92 6.84 -3.43
CA ILE A 191 -0.55 8.20 -3.07
C ILE A 191 -0.75 8.39 -1.56
N ILE A 192 0.21 9.02 -0.90
CA ILE A 192 0.06 9.49 0.48
C ILE A 192 0.25 11.00 0.50
N ALA A 193 -0.70 11.72 1.09
CA ALA A 193 -0.76 13.17 1.06
C ALA A 193 -1.44 13.78 2.30
N ASN A 194 -1.41 15.11 2.39
CA ASN A 194 -2.08 15.87 3.45
C ASN A 194 -3.56 16.15 3.16
N THR A 195 -3.99 16.06 1.90
CA THR A 195 -5.37 16.37 1.47
C THR A 195 -5.83 15.42 0.37
N ALA A 196 -7.14 15.25 0.22
CA ALA A 196 -7.71 14.49 -0.89
C ALA A 196 -7.49 15.19 -2.25
N GLN A 197 -7.41 16.53 -2.28
CA GLN A 197 -7.09 17.24 -3.52
C GLN A 197 -5.67 16.99 -4.00
N ASP A 198 -4.69 16.87 -3.08
CA ASP A 198 -3.32 16.51 -3.45
C ASP A 198 -3.28 15.09 -4.04
N CYS A 199 -4.07 14.15 -3.48
CA CYS A 199 -4.26 12.82 -4.07
C CYS A 199 -4.86 12.90 -5.48
N ASN A 200 -5.91 13.72 -5.69
CA ASN A 200 -6.53 13.91 -7.00
C ASN A 200 -5.58 14.57 -8.01
N PHE A 201 -4.79 15.55 -7.59
CA PHE A 201 -3.77 16.19 -8.43
C PHE A 201 -2.77 15.15 -8.91
N LEU A 202 -2.20 14.36 -8.00
CA LEU A 202 -1.24 13.31 -8.36
C LEU A 202 -1.84 12.21 -9.23
N LEU A 203 -3.09 11.80 -8.98
CA LEU A 203 -3.80 10.86 -9.85
C LEU A 203 -3.89 11.40 -11.29
N ARG A 204 -4.31 12.67 -11.46
CA ARG A 204 -4.41 13.33 -12.77
C ARG A 204 -3.06 13.40 -13.50
N VAL A 205 -1.97 13.63 -12.75
CA VAL A 205 -0.61 13.68 -13.32
C VAL A 205 -0.15 12.31 -13.78
N MET A 206 -0.38 11.26 -12.99
CA MET A 206 0.22 9.95 -13.23
C MET A 206 -0.63 9.03 -14.13
N GLN A 207 -1.93 9.28 -14.24
CA GLN A 207 -2.87 8.46 -15.04
C GLN A 207 -2.56 8.44 -16.53
N GLY A 208 -3.19 7.52 -17.25
CA GLY A 208 -3.22 7.46 -18.71
C GLY A 208 -2.41 6.28 -19.22
N ARG A 209 -2.90 5.71 -20.32
CA ARG A 209 -2.40 4.46 -20.90
C ARG A 209 -0.88 4.48 -21.05
N ASP A 210 -0.26 3.37 -20.67
CA ASP A 210 1.17 3.17 -20.78
C ASP A 210 1.48 2.00 -21.73
N LYS A 211 2.29 2.25 -22.75
CA LYS A 211 2.72 1.22 -23.70
C LYS A 211 3.60 0.15 -23.06
N PHE A 212 4.19 0.42 -21.89
CA PHE A 212 5.01 -0.52 -21.14
C PHE A 212 4.22 -1.34 -20.12
N ASP A 213 2.92 -1.08 -19.96
CA ASP A 213 2.03 -1.82 -19.05
C ASP A 213 0.72 -2.17 -19.74
N SER A 214 0.59 -3.43 -20.16
CA SER A 214 -0.61 -3.96 -20.82
C SER A 214 -1.87 -3.94 -19.93
N THR A 215 -1.73 -3.70 -18.63
CA THR A 215 -2.86 -3.60 -17.68
C THR A 215 -3.31 -2.16 -17.43
N CYS A 216 -2.56 -1.17 -17.93
CA CYS A 216 -2.86 0.25 -17.75
C CYS A 216 -3.74 0.78 -18.88
N PHE A 217 -4.80 1.52 -18.52
CA PHE A 217 -5.75 2.12 -19.48
C PHE A 217 -6.08 3.56 -19.11
N ASP A 218 -6.74 4.26 -20.02
CA ASP A 218 -7.14 5.66 -19.82
C ASP A 218 -8.27 5.76 -18.78
N ALA A 219 -8.02 6.53 -17.72
CA ALA A 219 -8.98 6.67 -16.64
C ALA A 219 -10.22 7.46 -17.12
N PRO A 220 -11.44 6.96 -16.88
CA PRO A 220 -12.65 7.73 -17.16
C PRO A 220 -12.75 8.96 -16.27
N SER A 221 -13.58 9.92 -16.66
CA SER A 221 -13.77 11.17 -15.90
C SER A 221 -14.28 10.97 -14.47
N SER A 222 -14.96 9.83 -14.20
CA SER A 222 -15.43 9.43 -12.87
C SER A 222 -14.31 9.13 -11.88
N CYS A 223 -13.08 8.96 -12.36
CA CYS A 223 -11.92 8.73 -11.52
C CYS A 223 -11.35 10.00 -10.89
N PHE A 224 -11.85 11.18 -11.26
CA PHE A 224 -11.32 12.44 -10.75
C PHE A 224 -12.38 13.20 -9.97
N MET A 225 -11.96 13.96 -8.96
CA MET A 225 -12.86 14.78 -8.14
C MET A 225 -13.72 15.68 -9.01
N TRP A 226 -15.00 15.77 -8.65
CA TRP A 226 -15.98 16.66 -9.27
C TRP A 226 -16.39 17.81 -8.34
N ASN A 227 -15.93 17.78 -7.08
CA ASN A 227 -16.28 18.74 -6.03
C ASN A 227 -17.80 18.86 -5.83
N LYS A 228 -18.54 17.75 -5.98
CA LYS A 228 -19.99 17.74 -5.81
C LYS A 228 -20.38 17.69 -4.33
N PRO A 229 -21.57 18.23 -3.96
CA PRO A 229 -22.17 17.96 -2.66
C PRO A 229 -22.34 16.46 -2.44
N VAL A 230 -22.09 16.00 -1.21
CA VAL A 230 -22.20 14.58 -0.82
C VAL A 230 -23.58 14.21 -0.25
N GLY A 231 -24.45 15.20 -0.05
CA GLY A 231 -25.81 14.97 0.44
C GLY A 231 -26.62 14.07 -0.50
N GLY A 232 -27.38 13.15 0.09
CA GLY A 232 -28.20 12.18 -0.63
C GLY A 232 -27.50 10.86 -0.96
N LEU A 233 -26.17 10.78 -0.86
CA LEU A 233 -25.42 9.54 -1.08
C LEU A 233 -25.82 8.46 -0.07
N VAL A 234 -25.86 7.21 -0.52
CA VAL A 234 -26.10 6.04 0.32
C VAL A 234 -24.76 5.42 0.74
N VAL A 235 -24.48 5.48 2.04
CA VAL A 235 -23.25 4.96 2.65
C VAL A 235 -23.54 3.60 3.26
N GLY A 236 -22.89 2.58 2.72
CA GLY A 236 -22.92 1.22 3.27
C GLY A 236 -22.01 1.06 4.48
N ILE A 237 -22.51 0.41 5.53
CA ILE A 237 -21.76 0.02 6.72
C ILE A 237 -21.73 -1.51 6.77
N PRO A 238 -20.60 -2.16 6.44
CA PRO A 238 -20.52 -3.61 6.45
C PRO A 238 -20.52 -4.16 7.88
N LYS A 239 -21.48 -5.02 8.23
CA LYS A 239 -21.58 -5.57 9.59
C LYS A 239 -20.37 -6.44 9.99
N GLU A 240 -19.73 -7.10 9.02
CA GLU A 240 -18.57 -7.98 9.25
C GLU A 240 -17.28 -7.21 9.62
N TYR A 241 -17.31 -5.88 9.47
CA TYR A 241 -16.19 -5.01 9.84
C TYR A 241 -16.22 -4.63 11.33
N TYR A 242 -17.30 -4.94 12.06
CA TYR A 242 -17.26 -4.98 13.52
C TYR A 242 -16.84 -6.39 13.96
N ASN A 243 -15.61 -6.54 14.41
CA ASN A 243 -15.02 -7.82 14.80
C ASN A 243 -14.20 -7.69 16.10
N GLU A 244 -13.73 -8.82 16.61
CA GLU A 244 -13.02 -8.96 17.87
C GLU A 244 -11.68 -8.20 17.94
N THR A 245 -11.11 -7.79 16.81
CA THR A 245 -9.84 -7.06 16.76
C THR A 245 -10.02 -5.54 16.78
N LEU A 246 -11.25 -5.05 16.58
CA LEU A 246 -11.51 -3.61 16.50
C LEU A 246 -11.42 -2.98 17.90
N SER A 247 -10.47 -2.07 18.07
CA SER A 247 -10.28 -1.31 19.30
C SER A 247 -11.46 -0.36 19.57
N PRO A 248 -11.70 0.01 20.85
CA PRO A 248 -12.71 1.01 21.21
C PRO A 248 -12.52 2.35 20.51
N GLU A 249 -11.29 2.80 20.31
CA GLU A 249 -10.95 4.07 19.67
C GLU A 249 -11.35 4.06 18.19
N CYS A 250 -11.05 2.97 17.47
CA CYS A 250 -11.42 2.83 16.06
C CYS A 250 -12.93 2.62 15.90
N TRP A 251 -13.56 1.89 16.82
CA TRP A 251 -15.02 1.76 16.87
C TRP A 251 -15.70 3.11 17.06
N HIS A 252 -15.22 3.92 18.01
CA HIS A 252 -15.73 5.25 18.26
C HIS A 252 -15.57 6.16 17.03
N ALA A 253 -14.36 6.21 16.44
CA ALA A 253 -14.09 6.99 15.23
C ALA A 253 -15.00 6.60 14.06
N TRP A 254 -15.23 5.30 13.86
CA TRP A 254 -16.10 4.81 12.79
C TRP A 254 -17.55 5.26 12.96
N ASN A 255 -18.07 5.22 14.19
CA ASN A 255 -19.42 5.69 14.52
C ASN A 255 -19.55 7.22 14.35
N GLU A 256 -18.56 7.99 14.82
CA GLU A 256 -18.55 9.44 14.65
C GLU A 256 -18.42 9.85 13.17
N ALA A 257 -17.69 9.08 12.36
CA ALA A 257 -17.62 9.29 10.91
C ALA A 257 -18.98 9.03 10.24
N ALA A 258 -19.69 7.98 10.64
CA ALA A 258 -21.04 7.72 10.15
C ALA A 258 -22.00 8.85 10.52
N LYS A 259 -21.96 9.34 11.77
CA LYS A 259 -22.74 10.52 12.22
C LYS A 259 -22.40 11.77 11.41
N SER A 260 -21.13 12.03 11.15
CA SER A 260 -20.67 13.17 10.35
C SER A 260 -21.23 13.11 8.93
N LEU A 261 -21.25 11.93 8.30
CA LEU A 261 -21.87 11.75 6.98
C LEU A 261 -23.40 11.96 7.02
N ILE A 262 -24.09 11.55 8.09
CA ILE A 262 -25.53 11.87 8.27
C ILE A 262 -25.73 13.39 8.33
N MET A 263 -24.90 14.10 9.09
CA MET A 263 -24.96 15.56 9.21
C MET A 263 -24.67 16.28 7.88
N LEU A 264 -23.83 15.68 7.03
CA LEU A 264 -23.59 16.12 5.65
C LEU A 264 -24.73 15.76 4.67
N GLY A 265 -25.80 15.13 5.16
CA GLY A 265 -27.00 14.79 4.39
C GLY A 265 -26.96 13.42 3.71
N CYS A 266 -25.98 12.57 4.02
CA CYS A 266 -25.94 11.19 3.51
C CYS A 266 -26.94 10.28 4.23
N LYS A 267 -27.29 9.18 3.59
CA LYS A 267 -28.11 8.09 4.16
C LYS A 267 -27.22 6.93 4.54
N ILE A 268 -27.35 6.40 5.76
CA ILE A 268 -26.62 5.21 6.19
C ILE A 268 -27.45 3.96 5.94
N LYS A 269 -26.82 2.90 5.45
CA LYS A 269 -27.43 1.59 5.23
C LYS A 269 -26.49 0.49 5.72
N GLU A 270 -26.95 -0.36 6.61
CA GLU A 270 -26.21 -1.58 6.96
C GLU A 270 -26.17 -2.54 5.76
N VAL A 271 -25.00 -3.12 5.49
CA VAL A 271 -24.80 -4.11 4.42
C VAL A 271 -24.01 -5.32 4.92
N SER A 272 -23.99 -6.38 4.12
CA SER A 272 -23.29 -7.63 4.45
C SER A 272 -22.28 -7.96 3.37
N MET A 273 -21.04 -8.20 3.80
CA MET A 273 -19.89 -8.61 3.01
C MET A 273 -19.25 -9.86 3.66
N PRO A 274 -19.94 -11.01 3.64
CA PRO A 274 -19.55 -12.21 4.38
C PRO A 274 -18.19 -12.77 3.97
N PHE A 275 -17.71 -12.49 2.76
CA PHE A 275 -16.44 -13.02 2.27
C PHE A 275 -15.22 -12.18 2.68
N THR A 276 -15.43 -11.04 3.34
CA THR A 276 -14.36 -10.16 3.86
C THR A 276 -13.33 -10.92 4.70
N SER A 277 -13.79 -11.78 5.61
CA SER A 277 -12.93 -12.53 6.53
C SER A 277 -12.01 -13.55 5.84
N TYR A 278 -12.34 -13.95 4.61
CA TYR A 278 -11.52 -14.86 3.80
C TYR A 278 -10.46 -14.12 2.97
N SER A 279 -10.48 -12.78 2.93
CA SER A 279 -9.56 -11.98 2.12
C SER A 279 -8.09 -12.26 2.45
N ILE A 280 -7.74 -12.42 3.73
CA ILE A 280 -6.36 -12.69 4.18
C ILE A 280 -5.85 -14.04 3.73
N ILE A 281 -6.64 -15.10 3.89
CA ILE A 281 -6.25 -16.44 3.46
C ILE A 281 -6.14 -16.49 1.93
N CYS A 282 -7.12 -15.89 1.24
CA CYS A 282 -7.12 -15.75 -0.21
C CYS A 282 -5.86 -15.00 -0.69
N TYR A 283 -5.51 -13.92 -0.01
CA TYR A 283 -4.32 -13.13 -0.29
C TYR A 283 -3.05 -13.93 -0.15
N HIS A 284 -2.82 -14.60 0.97
CA HIS A 284 -1.59 -15.36 1.16
C HIS A 284 -1.38 -16.40 0.06
N ILE A 285 -2.43 -17.13 -0.35
CA ILE A 285 -2.31 -18.10 -1.43
C ILE A 285 -1.96 -17.44 -2.77
N LEU A 286 -2.70 -16.39 -3.16
CA LEU A 286 -2.50 -15.72 -4.44
C LEU A 286 -1.18 -14.95 -4.48
N ALA A 287 -0.86 -14.23 -3.41
CA ALA A 287 0.34 -13.43 -3.28
C ALA A 287 1.57 -14.31 -3.29
N GLU A 288 1.61 -15.39 -2.50
CA GLU A 288 2.79 -16.24 -2.40
C GLU A 288 3.07 -16.95 -3.74
N ALA A 289 2.04 -17.38 -4.46
CA ALA A 289 2.17 -17.92 -5.82
C ALA A 289 2.82 -16.92 -6.79
N ASP A 290 2.37 -15.66 -6.79
CA ASP A 290 2.97 -14.59 -7.61
C ASP A 290 4.39 -14.26 -7.15
N ILE A 291 4.62 -14.18 -5.84
CA ILE A 291 5.92 -13.88 -5.21
C ILE A 291 6.96 -14.90 -5.65
N THR A 292 6.66 -16.19 -5.60
CA THR A 292 7.58 -17.24 -6.03
C THR A 292 8.05 -17.04 -7.47
N SER A 293 7.13 -16.69 -8.37
CA SER A 293 7.43 -16.42 -9.78
C SER A 293 8.20 -15.10 -9.96
N ASN A 294 7.69 -14.01 -9.39
CA ASN A 294 8.27 -12.67 -9.51
C ASN A 294 9.68 -12.59 -8.93
N MET A 295 9.91 -13.26 -7.80
CA MET A 295 11.18 -13.26 -7.10
C MET A 295 12.23 -14.20 -7.71
N ALA A 296 11.87 -15.05 -8.68
CA ALA A 296 12.81 -16.00 -9.28
C ALA A 296 14.00 -15.29 -9.98
N ARG A 297 13.80 -14.04 -10.42
CA ARG A 297 14.82 -13.22 -11.12
C ARG A 297 15.96 -12.71 -10.24
N TYR A 298 15.83 -12.80 -8.91
CA TYR A 298 16.86 -12.32 -7.98
C TYR A 298 17.82 -13.47 -7.66
N ASP A 299 18.79 -13.65 -8.53
CA ASP A 299 19.69 -14.81 -8.54
C ASP A 299 21.19 -14.45 -8.50
N GLY A 300 21.51 -13.15 -8.60
CA GLY A 300 22.86 -12.61 -8.56
C GLY A 300 23.66 -12.76 -9.86
N VAL A 301 23.03 -13.15 -10.96
CA VAL A 301 23.72 -13.32 -12.26
C VAL A 301 23.77 -12.01 -13.02
N GLU A 302 22.63 -11.39 -13.30
CA GLU A 302 22.56 -10.14 -14.07
C GLU A 302 22.72 -8.90 -13.18
N PHE A 303 22.20 -8.95 -11.95
CA PHE A 303 22.19 -7.81 -11.04
C PHE A 303 21.98 -8.23 -9.58
N GLY A 304 22.21 -7.27 -8.67
CA GLY A 304 22.01 -7.44 -7.23
C GLY A 304 23.18 -8.13 -6.53
N TYR A 305 22.90 -8.65 -5.34
CA TYR A 305 23.83 -9.42 -4.53
C TYR A 305 24.16 -10.75 -5.21
N ARG A 306 25.43 -11.14 -5.14
CA ARG A 306 25.93 -12.44 -5.62
C ARG A 306 26.79 -13.05 -4.52
N SER A 307 26.51 -14.31 -4.17
CA SER A 307 27.39 -15.07 -3.26
C SER A 307 28.75 -15.34 -3.91
N ASN A 308 29.80 -15.46 -3.09
CA ASN A 308 31.15 -15.85 -3.52
C ASN A 308 31.29 -17.38 -3.73
N SER A 309 30.18 -18.13 -3.76
CA SER A 309 30.20 -19.58 -3.96
C SER A 309 30.70 -19.98 -5.34
N GLU A 310 31.73 -20.82 -5.40
CA GLU A 310 32.28 -21.37 -6.65
C GLU A 310 31.98 -22.87 -6.84
N LYS A 311 31.21 -23.48 -5.94
CA LYS A 311 30.98 -24.94 -5.93
C LYS A 311 30.15 -25.43 -7.13
N SER A 312 29.01 -24.79 -7.37
CA SER A 312 28.10 -25.10 -8.47
C SER A 312 27.15 -23.94 -8.72
N VAL A 313 26.53 -23.89 -9.90
CA VAL A 313 25.50 -22.89 -10.22
C VAL A 313 24.30 -22.99 -9.27
N THR A 314 23.87 -24.22 -8.92
CA THR A 314 22.78 -24.45 -7.96
C THR A 314 23.11 -23.91 -6.58
N THR A 315 24.35 -24.12 -6.12
CA THR A 315 24.83 -23.59 -4.84
C THR A 315 24.89 -22.07 -4.88
N LEU A 316 25.41 -21.48 -5.97
CA LEU A 316 25.47 -20.03 -6.16
C LEU A 316 24.07 -19.40 -6.02
N TYR A 317 23.06 -19.93 -6.72
CA TYR A 317 21.69 -19.43 -6.61
C TYR A 317 21.11 -19.58 -5.21
N SER A 318 21.33 -20.75 -4.59
CA SER A 318 20.77 -21.06 -3.28
C SER A 318 21.37 -20.16 -2.19
N GLU A 319 22.68 -20.00 -2.16
CA GLU A 319 23.40 -19.16 -1.19
C GLU A 319 23.11 -17.68 -1.45
N THR A 320 23.13 -17.22 -2.71
CA THR A 320 22.79 -15.83 -3.07
C THR A 320 21.43 -15.42 -2.50
N ARG A 321 20.41 -16.26 -2.68
CA ARG A 321 19.05 -15.99 -2.19
C ARG A 321 18.93 -16.16 -0.67
N SER A 322 19.62 -17.14 -0.10
CA SER A 322 19.58 -17.41 1.34
C SER A 322 20.26 -16.32 2.17
N ASP A 323 21.35 -15.76 1.66
CA ASP A 323 22.16 -14.73 2.35
C ASP A 323 21.55 -13.33 2.26
N SER A 324 20.73 -13.06 1.23
CA SER A 324 20.29 -11.72 0.88
C SER A 324 18.82 -11.41 1.10
N LEU A 325 17.98 -12.44 1.28
CA LEU A 325 16.54 -12.29 1.53
C LEU A 325 16.23 -12.62 2.99
N ASN A 326 15.42 -11.79 3.65
CA ASN A 326 15.01 -12.09 5.03
C ASN A 326 14.10 -13.33 5.12
N GLU A 327 13.74 -13.69 6.34
CA GLU A 327 12.88 -14.84 6.60
C GLU A 327 11.46 -14.70 6.03
N ILE A 328 10.85 -13.51 6.09
CA ILE A 328 9.49 -13.25 5.58
C ILE A 328 9.45 -13.54 4.07
N VAL A 329 10.40 -12.98 3.32
CA VAL A 329 10.49 -13.18 1.87
C VAL A 329 10.72 -14.65 1.54
N ARG A 330 11.64 -15.32 2.23
CA ARG A 330 11.95 -16.75 1.99
C ARG A 330 10.76 -17.67 2.32
N ARG A 331 10.05 -17.43 3.44
CA ARG A 331 8.84 -18.18 3.82
C ARG A 331 7.75 -18.06 2.75
N ARG A 332 7.50 -16.86 2.24
CA ARG A 332 6.52 -16.62 1.17
C ARG A 332 6.90 -17.30 -0.15
N ILE A 333 8.19 -17.28 -0.53
CA ILE A 333 8.69 -18.02 -1.71
C ILE A 333 8.50 -19.54 -1.55
N LEU A 334 8.75 -20.08 -0.35
CA LEU A 334 8.59 -21.50 -0.06
C LEU A 334 7.12 -21.92 -0.16
N ALA A 335 6.23 -21.16 0.46
CA ALA A 335 4.80 -21.44 0.44
C ALA A 335 4.18 -21.30 -0.96
N GLY A 336 4.59 -20.31 -1.75
CA GLY A 336 4.14 -20.19 -3.13
C GLY A 336 4.60 -21.35 -4.03
N ASN A 337 5.83 -21.84 -3.84
CA ASN A 337 6.28 -23.07 -4.52
C ASN A 337 5.38 -24.25 -4.16
N TYR A 338 5.00 -24.39 -2.88
CA TYR A 338 4.08 -25.43 -2.41
C TYR A 338 2.71 -25.34 -3.07
N PHE A 339 2.10 -24.14 -3.13
CA PHE A 339 0.80 -23.95 -3.77
C PHE A 339 0.79 -24.23 -5.27
N LEU A 340 1.91 -24.02 -5.96
CA LEU A 340 2.02 -24.23 -7.40
C LEU A 340 2.43 -25.66 -7.82
N MET A 341 2.63 -26.58 -6.87
CA MET A 341 3.06 -27.95 -7.17
C MET A 341 2.01 -28.73 -7.98
N LYS A 342 2.42 -29.22 -9.17
CA LYS A 342 1.55 -29.95 -10.10
C LYS A 342 1.16 -31.37 -9.65
N ARG A 343 1.92 -32.03 -8.77
CA ARG A 343 1.72 -33.45 -8.43
C ARG A 343 1.39 -33.65 -6.96
N LEU A 344 0.17 -34.10 -6.68
CA LEU A 344 -0.23 -34.71 -5.42
C LEU A 344 -0.57 -36.17 -5.73
N SER A 345 0.29 -37.12 -5.30
CA SER A 345 -0.07 -38.54 -5.33
C SER A 345 -0.71 -38.88 -3.99
N TYR A 346 -2.05 -38.88 -3.90
CA TYR A 346 -2.73 -39.51 -2.77
C TYR A 346 -3.06 -40.97 -3.14
N LEU A 347 -2.49 -41.92 -2.41
CA LEU A 347 -3.04 -43.27 -2.32
C LEU A 347 -4.25 -43.18 -1.41
N VAL A 348 -5.44 -42.97 -1.99
CA VAL A 348 -6.69 -43.14 -1.24
C VAL A 348 -6.91 -44.65 -1.12
N TYR A 349 -6.39 -45.24 -0.04
CA TYR A 349 -6.78 -46.58 0.40
C TYR A 349 -8.17 -46.49 1.02
N LEU A 350 -9.21 -46.41 0.18
CA LEU A 350 -10.56 -46.72 0.62
C LEU A 350 -10.76 -48.22 0.41
N SER A 351 -10.87 -48.91 1.54
CA SER A 351 -11.22 -50.31 1.62
C SER A 351 -12.42 -50.62 0.73
N SER A 352 -12.28 -51.66 -0.07
CA SER A 352 -13.37 -52.42 -0.70
C SER A 352 -14.12 -51.76 -1.85
N HIS A 353 -13.72 -52.12 -3.08
CA HIS A 353 -14.59 -52.32 -4.25
C HIS A 353 -15.26 -51.09 -4.90
N MET A 354 -14.52 -50.01 -5.17
CA MET A 354 -14.89 -49.13 -6.30
C MET A 354 -13.68 -48.35 -6.85
N PHE A 355 -13.09 -48.84 -7.95
CA PHE A 355 -12.10 -48.08 -8.72
C PHE A 355 -12.79 -46.83 -9.31
N ARG A 356 -12.61 -45.67 -8.66
CA ARG A 356 -12.85 -44.38 -9.32
C ARG A 356 -11.57 -43.95 -10.05
N PRO A 357 -11.64 -43.43 -11.29
CA PRO A 357 -10.45 -42.93 -11.98
C PRO A 357 -9.78 -41.85 -11.12
N HIS A 358 -8.45 -41.92 -11.03
CA HIS A 358 -7.61 -40.96 -10.32
C HIS A 358 -8.08 -39.52 -10.59
N VAL A 359 -8.69 -38.86 -9.60
CA VAL A 359 -8.82 -37.41 -9.63
C VAL A 359 -7.45 -36.87 -9.26
N PHE A 360 -6.60 -36.65 -10.27
CA PHE A 360 -5.36 -35.91 -10.10
C PHE A 360 -5.71 -34.47 -9.72
N CYS A 361 -5.79 -34.18 -8.43
CA CYS A 361 -5.94 -32.81 -7.93
C CYS A 361 -4.54 -32.28 -7.60
N SER A 362 -4.07 -31.32 -8.39
CA SER A 362 -2.79 -30.66 -8.10
C SER A 362 -2.91 -29.74 -6.87
N HIS A 363 -1.80 -29.38 -6.22
CA HIS A 363 -1.84 -28.33 -5.19
C HIS A 363 -2.36 -27.02 -5.78
N TYR A 364 -2.03 -26.77 -7.05
CA TYR A 364 -2.54 -25.65 -7.81
C TYR A 364 -4.07 -25.60 -7.81
N ASP A 365 -4.75 -26.70 -8.17
CA ASP A 365 -6.22 -26.72 -8.19
C ASP A 365 -6.82 -26.61 -6.79
N LYS A 366 -6.19 -27.28 -5.81
CA LYS A 366 -6.65 -27.31 -4.42
C LYS A 366 -6.53 -25.97 -3.70
N TYR A 367 -5.44 -25.24 -3.91
CA TYR A 367 -5.15 -23.99 -3.21
C TYR A 367 -5.35 -22.79 -4.13
N PHE A 368 -4.53 -22.66 -5.18
CA PHE A 368 -4.54 -21.48 -6.04
C PHE A 368 -5.88 -21.32 -6.80
N GLY A 369 -6.38 -22.40 -7.41
CA GLY A 369 -7.66 -22.43 -8.11
C GLY A 369 -8.85 -22.12 -7.18
N GLN A 370 -8.83 -22.60 -5.94
CA GLN A 370 -9.84 -22.24 -4.94
C GLN A 370 -9.72 -20.79 -4.48
N ALA A 371 -8.50 -20.29 -4.27
CA ALA A 371 -8.27 -18.90 -3.89
C ALA A 371 -8.80 -17.94 -4.96
N LEU A 372 -8.66 -18.26 -6.26
CA LEU A 372 -9.27 -17.48 -7.35
C LEU A 372 -10.80 -17.46 -7.29
N ARG A 373 -11.44 -18.58 -6.91
CA ARG A 373 -12.90 -18.63 -6.72
C ARG A 373 -13.33 -17.80 -5.51
N VAL A 374 -12.59 -17.87 -4.40
CA VAL A 374 -12.84 -17.03 -3.21
C VAL A 374 -12.66 -15.55 -3.54
N ARG A 375 -11.62 -15.18 -4.31
CA ARG A 375 -11.45 -13.80 -4.80
C ARG A 375 -12.67 -13.33 -5.59
N ARG A 376 -13.27 -14.21 -6.41
CA ARG A 376 -14.50 -13.88 -7.13
C ARG A 376 -15.67 -13.65 -6.17
N LEU A 377 -15.81 -14.45 -5.11
CA LEU A 377 -16.83 -14.25 -4.07
C LEU A 377 -16.65 -12.92 -3.34
N ILE A 378 -15.41 -12.54 -3.01
CA ILE A 378 -15.09 -11.22 -2.45
C ILE A 378 -15.50 -10.10 -3.40
N LYS A 379 -15.20 -10.22 -4.71
CA LYS A 379 -15.65 -9.24 -5.71
C LYS A 379 -17.19 -9.15 -5.77
N MET A 380 -17.88 -10.29 -5.69
CA MET A 380 -19.34 -10.34 -5.70
C MET A 380 -19.98 -9.67 -4.49
N ASP A 381 -19.31 -9.61 -3.33
CA ASP A 381 -19.81 -8.82 -2.20
C ASP A 381 -19.80 -7.33 -2.52
N PHE A 382 -18.74 -6.81 -3.15
CA PHE A 382 -18.73 -5.42 -3.63
C PHE A 382 -19.79 -5.17 -4.71
N ASP A 383 -19.94 -6.09 -5.67
CA ASP A 383 -20.98 -5.98 -6.71
C ASP A 383 -22.38 -5.92 -6.07
N ARG A 384 -22.67 -6.80 -5.10
CA ARG A 384 -23.94 -6.80 -4.37
C ARG A 384 -24.17 -5.48 -3.64
N VAL A 385 -23.16 -4.97 -2.94
CA VAL A 385 -23.29 -3.71 -2.19
C VAL A 385 -23.57 -2.52 -3.11
N PHE A 386 -22.81 -2.38 -4.20
CA PHE A 386 -22.92 -1.20 -5.06
C PHE A 386 -24.05 -1.31 -6.09
N GLN A 387 -24.35 -2.51 -6.61
CA GLN A 387 -25.33 -2.71 -7.68
C GLN A 387 -26.70 -3.16 -7.15
N GLU A 388 -26.75 -4.11 -6.22
CA GLU A 388 -28.01 -4.67 -5.71
C GLU A 388 -28.55 -3.86 -4.51
N ASN A 389 -27.68 -3.50 -3.56
CA ASN A 389 -28.07 -2.76 -2.37
C ASN A 389 -28.17 -1.25 -2.61
N GLY A 390 -27.69 -0.74 -3.75
CA GLY A 390 -27.75 0.67 -4.12
C GLY A 390 -26.95 1.59 -3.20
N CYS A 391 -25.83 1.10 -2.65
CA CYS A 391 -24.87 1.96 -1.95
C CYS A 391 -23.99 2.68 -2.96
N ASP A 392 -23.67 3.95 -2.70
CA ASP A 392 -22.74 4.74 -3.50
C ASP A 392 -21.30 4.54 -3.04
N ILE A 393 -21.11 4.44 -1.72
CA ILE A 393 -19.83 4.24 -1.05
C ILE A 393 -19.98 3.29 0.14
N LEU A 394 -18.87 2.75 0.62
CA LEU A 394 -18.74 2.09 1.92
C LEU A 394 -17.90 2.98 2.84
N LEU A 395 -18.30 3.04 4.11
CA LEU A 395 -17.50 3.60 5.19
C LEU A 395 -17.05 2.45 6.10
N THR A 396 -15.75 2.29 6.29
CA THR A 396 -15.17 1.22 7.12
C THR A 396 -14.03 1.74 8.01
N PRO A 397 -13.59 0.99 9.04
CA PRO A 397 -12.28 1.22 9.65
C PRO A 397 -11.15 1.05 8.63
N VAL A 398 -9.98 1.58 8.93
CA VAL A 398 -8.73 1.33 8.15
C VAL A 398 -7.86 0.32 8.89
N THR A 399 -7.64 0.53 10.19
CA THR A 399 -6.77 -0.26 11.06
C THR A 399 -7.56 -0.78 12.26
N SER A 400 -7.06 -1.83 12.92
CA SER A 400 -7.69 -2.38 14.14
C SER A 400 -7.54 -1.44 15.35
N GLY A 401 -6.50 -0.62 15.38
CA GLY A 401 -6.21 0.26 16.51
C GLY A 401 -5.34 1.45 16.18
N ILE A 402 -4.85 2.10 17.24
CA ILE A 402 -3.76 3.08 17.17
C ILE A 402 -2.45 2.41 16.72
N PRO A 403 -1.44 3.18 16.30
CA PRO A 403 -0.14 2.60 15.96
C PRO A 403 0.45 1.84 17.17
N PRO A 404 0.74 0.54 17.08
CA PRO A 404 1.34 -0.19 18.19
C PRO A 404 2.79 0.24 18.44
N LEU A 405 3.28 0.00 19.65
CA LEU A 405 4.71 0.11 19.95
C LEU A 405 5.49 -1.01 19.26
N TYR A 406 6.78 -0.76 19.01
CA TYR A 406 7.66 -1.76 18.44
C TYR A 406 7.83 -2.95 19.40
N SER A 407 7.90 -2.69 20.71
CA SER A 407 7.94 -3.73 21.75
C SER A 407 6.70 -4.63 21.79
N GLU A 408 5.55 -4.13 21.35
CA GLU A 408 4.30 -4.91 21.22
C GLU A 408 4.32 -5.80 19.97
N LEU A 409 5.35 -5.66 19.12
CA LEU A 409 5.52 -6.50 17.96
C LEU A 409 5.98 -7.91 18.34
N ASN A 410 5.05 -8.80 18.71
CA ASN A 410 5.40 -10.22 18.87
C ASN A 410 5.69 -10.87 17.50
N ASP A 411 6.96 -11.17 17.23
CA ASP A 411 7.43 -11.79 15.96
C ASP A 411 7.03 -13.27 15.81
N ALA A 412 6.54 -13.93 16.88
CA ALA A 412 6.22 -15.35 16.84
C ALA A 412 5.05 -15.70 15.88
N ASP A 413 4.19 -14.73 15.53
CA ASP A 413 3.06 -14.96 14.62
C ASP A 413 2.77 -13.74 13.72
N SER A 414 3.71 -13.45 12.80
CA SER A 414 3.57 -12.39 11.80
C SER A 414 2.27 -12.50 10.98
N TYR A 415 1.77 -13.72 10.75
CA TYR A 415 0.50 -13.96 10.07
C TYR A 415 -0.71 -13.42 10.86
N LYS A 416 -0.77 -13.64 12.18
CA LYS A 416 -1.84 -13.06 13.01
C LYS A 416 -1.84 -11.53 12.96
N ARG A 417 -0.66 -10.90 12.94
CA ARG A 417 -0.56 -9.45 12.81
C ARG A 417 -1.07 -8.98 11.45
N GLU A 418 -0.57 -9.56 10.34
CA GLU A 418 -1.04 -9.24 9.00
C GLU A 418 -2.56 -9.40 8.89
N ARG A 419 -3.11 -10.45 9.50
CA ARG A 419 -4.55 -10.67 9.57
C ARG A 419 -5.32 -9.57 10.28
N ALA A 420 -4.77 -8.95 11.34
CA ALA A 420 -5.41 -7.84 12.02
C ALA A 420 -5.23 -6.53 11.24
N ASP A 421 -3.99 -6.23 10.85
CA ASP A 421 -3.61 -4.96 10.21
C ASP A 421 -4.24 -4.79 8.82
N ASP A 422 -4.33 -5.86 8.01
CA ASP A 422 -4.81 -5.80 6.63
C ASP A 422 -6.29 -6.22 6.47
N PHE A 423 -6.98 -6.62 7.56
CA PHE A 423 -8.38 -7.12 7.51
C PHE A 423 -9.31 -6.16 6.76
N TYR A 424 -9.22 -4.87 7.05
CA TYR A 424 -10.13 -3.86 6.53
C TYR A 424 -9.74 -3.34 5.14
N THR A 425 -8.48 -3.49 4.76
CA THR A 425 -7.91 -2.86 3.56
C THR A 425 -7.81 -3.83 2.37
N GLN A 426 -7.46 -5.08 2.63
CA GLN A 426 -7.19 -6.09 1.61
C GLN A 426 -8.36 -6.47 0.68
N PRO A 427 -9.64 -6.50 1.12
CA PRO A 427 -10.77 -6.75 0.23
C PRO A 427 -10.80 -5.80 -0.98
N CYS A 428 -10.36 -4.55 -0.80
CA CYS A 428 -10.33 -3.56 -1.89
C CYS A 428 -9.33 -3.94 -3.00
N ASN A 429 -8.17 -4.51 -2.64
CA ASN A 429 -7.18 -4.98 -3.62
C ASN A 429 -7.72 -6.20 -4.38
N MET A 430 -8.37 -7.13 -3.66
CA MET A 430 -8.99 -8.31 -4.26
C MET A 430 -10.03 -7.96 -5.31
N ALA A 431 -10.84 -6.94 -5.03
CA ALA A 431 -11.89 -6.45 -5.91
C ALA A 431 -11.41 -5.42 -6.95
N GLY A 432 -10.20 -4.87 -6.80
CA GLY A 432 -9.64 -3.85 -7.67
C GLY A 432 -10.24 -2.44 -7.51
N VAL A 433 -11.09 -2.23 -6.50
CA VAL A 433 -11.88 -1.00 -6.27
C VAL A 433 -11.07 0.10 -5.59
N PRO A 434 -11.36 1.39 -5.80
CA PRO A 434 -10.62 2.50 -5.20
C PRO A 434 -10.96 2.65 -3.71
N ALA A 435 -9.97 2.99 -2.90
CA ALA A 435 -10.14 3.20 -1.47
C ALA A 435 -9.19 4.28 -0.94
N ILE A 436 -9.65 5.08 0.02
CA ILE A 436 -8.84 6.10 0.69
C ILE A 436 -8.96 5.99 2.21
N SER A 437 -7.81 6.00 2.88
CA SER A 437 -7.73 6.28 4.32
C SER A 437 -7.82 7.79 4.53
N VAL A 438 -8.70 8.22 5.44
CA VAL A 438 -8.96 9.61 5.79
C VAL A 438 -8.66 9.78 7.27
N PRO A 439 -7.76 10.70 7.66
CA PRO A 439 -7.55 11.02 9.07
C PRO A 439 -8.84 11.62 9.64
N PHE A 440 -9.37 11.02 10.70
CA PHE A 440 -10.73 11.33 11.17
C PHE A 440 -10.82 11.80 12.61
N MET A 441 -9.93 11.35 13.50
CA MET A 441 -9.83 11.90 14.86
C MET A 441 -8.44 11.66 15.45
N LYS A 442 -8.21 12.26 16.62
CA LYS A 442 -7.11 11.91 17.51
C LYS A 442 -7.66 11.35 18.80
N THR A 443 -6.99 10.35 19.37
CA THR A 443 -7.29 9.88 20.74
C THR A 443 -6.95 10.97 21.76
N GLU A 444 -7.34 10.77 23.01
CA GLU A 444 -6.96 11.66 24.12
C GLU A 444 -5.44 11.80 24.25
N ASP A 445 -4.70 10.71 24.00
CA ASP A 445 -3.23 10.66 23.97
C ASP A 445 -2.63 11.24 22.67
N GLY A 446 -3.45 11.76 21.76
CA GLY A 446 -3.00 12.43 20.54
C GLY A 446 -2.68 11.50 19.35
N PHE A 447 -2.98 10.19 19.45
CA PHE A 447 -2.72 9.24 18.36
C PHE A 447 -3.75 9.40 17.23
N PRO A 448 -3.33 9.36 15.96
CA PRO A 448 -4.26 9.48 14.84
C PRO A 448 -5.12 8.21 14.71
N VAL A 449 -6.40 8.41 14.39
CA VAL A 449 -7.34 7.35 14.01
C VAL A 449 -8.00 7.75 12.69
N GLY A 450 -7.98 6.83 11.72
CA GLY A 450 -8.50 7.05 10.38
C GLY A 450 -9.71 6.19 10.06
N VAL A 451 -10.51 6.64 9.09
CA VAL A 451 -11.61 5.87 8.50
C VAL A 451 -11.39 5.72 6.99
N GLN A 452 -11.94 4.66 6.42
CA GLN A 452 -11.77 4.31 5.02
C GLN A 452 -13.05 4.60 4.24
N ILE A 453 -12.92 5.27 3.10
CA ILE A 453 -13.98 5.41 2.10
C ILE A 453 -13.65 4.54 0.90
N ILE A 454 -14.61 3.72 0.47
CA ILE A 454 -14.48 2.82 -0.68
C ILE A 454 -15.66 3.10 -1.63
N ALA A 455 -15.44 3.12 -2.93
CA ALA A 455 -16.51 3.18 -3.92
C ALA A 455 -16.37 2.05 -4.95
N ASP A 456 -17.32 1.97 -5.87
CA ASP A 456 -17.24 1.00 -6.97
C ASP A 456 -16.06 1.29 -7.90
N TYR A 457 -15.69 0.29 -8.69
CA TYR A 457 -14.59 0.37 -9.65
C TYR A 457 -14.75 1.60 -10.56
N LEU A 458 -13.66 2.36 -10.72
CA LEU A 458 -13.60 3.59 -11.50
C LEU A 458 -14.44 4.77 -10.96
N LYS A 459 -14.89 4.71 -9.71
CA LYS A 459 -15.50 5.84 -8.99
C LYS A 459 -14.52 6.53 -8.04
N ASP A 460 -13.24 6.56 -8.38
CA ASP A 460 -12.17 7.18 -7.57
C ASP A 460 -12.47 8.65 -7.21
N GLY A 461 -13.10 9.40 -8.12
CA GLY A 461 -13.47 10.80 -7.89
C GLY A 461 -14.47 10.97 -6.76
N LEU A 462 -15.43 10.05 -6.64
CA LEU A 462 -16.40 10.02 -5.56
C LEU A 462 -15.73 9.74 -4.21
N VAL A 463 -14.79 8.79 -4.17
CA VAL A 463 -13.99 8.48 -2.99
C VAL A 463 -13.26 9.72 -2.49
N LEU A 464 -12.63 10.46 -3.40
CA LEU A 464 -11.86 11.67 -3.09
C LEU A 464 -12.77 12.85 -2.67
N ASP A 465 -13.91 13.05 -3.33
CA ASP A 465 -14.88 14.09 -2.97
C ASP A 465 -15.45 13.87 -1.55
N VAL A 466 -15.83 12.63 -1.22
CA VAL A 466 -16.33 12.31 0.13
C VAL A 466 -15.25 12.45 1.19
N ALA A 467 -14.05 11.94 0.93
CA ALA A 467 -12.92 12.09 1.84
C ALA A 467 -12.61 13.56 2.15
N GLN A 468 -12.67 14.41 1.13
CA GLN A 468 -12.47 15.84 1.31
C GLN A 468 -13.54 16.47 2.19
N LYS A 469 -14.82 16.18 1.91
CA LYS A 469 -15.94 16.76 2.67
C LYS A 469 -15.98 16.28 4.11
N LEU A 470 -15.64 15.00 4.34
CA LEU A 470 -15.55 14.45 5.69
C LEU A 470 -14.46 15.17 6.51
N ASN A 471 -13.28 15.37 5.93
CA ASN A 471 -12.18 16.08 6.61
C ASN A 471 -12.50 17.57 6.86
N GLU A 472 -13.13 18.26 5.90
CA GLU A 472 -13.58 19.65 6.06
C GLU A 472 -14.56 19.81 7.22
N TYR A 473 -15.48 18.86 7.39
CA TYR A 473 -16.49 18.89 8.46
C TYR A 473 -15.86 18.70 9.84
N CYS A 474 -14.89 17.80 9.97
CA CYS A 474 -14.27 17.49 11.26
C CYS A 474 -13.18 18.49 11.68
N GLY A 475 -12.67 19.32 10.75
CA GLY A 475 -11.75 20.42 11.07
C GLY A 475 -10.36 19.98 11.56
N ILE A 476 -9.97 18.73 11.35
CA ILE A 476 -8.84 18.09 12.05
C ILE A 476 -7.47 18.45 11.46
N LEU A 477 -7.42 18.87 10.19
CA LEU A 477 -6.18 19.29 9.55
C LEU A 477 -6.39 20.59 8.76
N LYS A 478 -6.02 21.73 9.36
CA LYS A 478 -5.65 22.93 8.58
C LYS A 478 -4.22 22.73 8.02
N CYS A 479 -4.05 21.76 7.12
CA CYS A 479 -2.79 21.56 6.41
C CYS A 479 -2.77 22.40 5.13
N LYS A 480 -1.60 22.94 4.75
CA LYS A 480 -1.41 23.66 3.48
C LYS A 480 -1.38 22.64 2.33
N SER A 481 -2.30 22.74 1.35
CA SER A 481 -2.29 21.88 0.17
C SER A 481 -1.10 22.20 -0.75
N VAL A 482 -0.65 21.23 -1.55
CA VAL A 482 0.30 21.48 -2.65
C VAL A 482 -0.32 22.45 -3.68
N ILE A 483 -1.64 22.41 -3.84
CA ILE A 483 -2.38 23.28 -4.76
C ILE A 483 -2.36 24.74 -4.28
N ASP A 484 -2.40 24.98 -2.97
CA ASP A 484 -2.39 26.34 -2.38
C ASP A 484 -1.03 27.05 -2.49
N THR A 485 0.00 26.35 -2.97
CA THR A 485 1.33 26.92 -3.25
C THR A 485 1.54 27.30 -4.72
N LYS A 486 0.49 27.19 -5.54
CA LYS A 486 0.41 27.78 -6.89
C LYS A 486 -0.09 29.21 -6.80
#